data_AF-A0A2E0X1C6-F1
#
_entry.id   AF-A0A2E0X1C6-F1
#
_cell.length_a   1.000
_cell.length_b   1.000
_cell.length_c   1.000
_cell.angle_alpha   90.00
_cell.angle_beta   90.00
_cell.angle_gamma   90.00
#
_symmetry.space_group_name_H-M   'P 1'
#
loop_
_entity.id
_entity.type
_entity.pdbx_description
1 polymer ?
#
loop_
_entity_poly.entity_id
_entity_poly.type
_entity_poly.pdbx_seq_one_letter_code
_entity_poly.pdbx_strand_id
1 'polypeptide(L)'
;MASANLQQRTPAWHAARRGKLTASNLGSALGLCPWTSRQQAYNRAMGIERYALKRRPKNLGGWHRRPKNVPRADRFIGNDATRWGTNNEANGILAYSAHTGNVVEPTGLHVHPHTSWLAGSPDGLIGTEGLLEVKCPYWTKRDGSRIHKEVPAHYYLQINLCLECADREWCDFISWTPEGFKIYRVTRDKELHEALMGQYLKFFAAMQRMAQAPPVLTDEDKKFIEETVAESMQRHVLYHFWDKVDVADEPPAPDEYDDMSMSRKRSHSFTADQEATAKLAKFLEDGCE
;
A
#
# COMPACT_ATOMS: atom_id res chain seq x y z
N MET A 1 12.40 13.70 14.47
CA MET A 1 11.26 13.58 15.41
C MET A 1 10.48 12.34 15.00
N ALA A 2 10.25 11.39 15.91
CA ALA A 2 9.40 10.24 15.63
C ALA A 2 8.02 10.76 15.20
N SER A 3 7.56 10.37 14.01
CA SER A 3 6.20 10.66 13.55
C SER A 3 5.23 10.20 14.63
N ALA A 4 4.43 11.11 15.20
CA ALA A 4 3.39 10.74 16.14
C ALA A 4 2.57 9.62 15.49
N ASN A 5 2.46 8.47 16.17
CA ASN A 5 1.88 7.26 15.60
C ASN A 5 0.39 7.51 15.30
N LEU A 6 0.10 7.99 14.08
CA LEU A 6 -1.24 8.41 13.66
C LEU A 6 -2.07 7.16 13.44
N GLN A 7 -2.76 6.72 14.49
CA GLN A 7 -3.59 5.52 14.46
C GLN A 7 -4.53 5.54 13.24
N GLN A 8 -4.48 4.44 12.48
CA GLN A 8 -5.24 4.26 11.25
C GLN A 8 -6.74 4.49 11.50
N ARG A 9 -7.47 4.97 10.48
CA ARG A 9 -8.93 5.23 10.50
C ARG A 9 -9.39 6.36 11.43
N THR A 10 -8.50 7.06 12.12
CA THR A 10 -8.86 8.27 12.87
C THR A 10 -9.06 9.48 11.95
N PRO A 11 -9.84 10.50 12.35
CA PRO A 11 -9.95 11.75 11.60
C PRO A 11 -8.58 12.43 11.35
N ALA A 12 -7.67 12.35 12.32
CA ALA A 12 -6.31 12.87 12.19
C ALA A 12 -5.50 12.11 11.13
N TRP A 13 -5.60 10.78 11.09
CA TRP A 13 -4.99 9.95 10.06
C TRP A 13 -5.54 10.28 8.67
N HIS A 14 -6.86 10.41 8.52
CA HIS A 14 -7.46 10.84 7.26
C HIS A 14 -6.99 12.24 6.84
N ALA A 15 -6.81 13.15 7.79
CA ALA A 15 -6.32 14.50 7.52
C ALA A 15 -4.86 14.51 7.03
N ALA A 16 -3.98 13.74 7.68
CA ALA A 16 -2.58 13.66 7.33
C ALA A 16 -2.31 13.02 5.95
N ARG A 17 -3.26 12.24 5.43
CA ARG A 17 -3.19 11.61 4.10
C ARG A 17 -3.56 12.55 2.95
N ARG A 18 -4.26 13.66 3.22
CA ARG A 18 -4.69 14.58 2.16
C ARG A 18 -3.49 15.20 1.46
N GLY A 19 -3.57 15.28 0.12
CA GLY A 19 -2.49 15.83 -0.69
C GLY A 19 -1.26 14.91 -0.83
N LYS A 20 -1.35 13.66 -0.36
CA LYS A 20 -0.30 12.64 -0.51
C LYS A 20 -0.73 11.54 -1.47
N LEU A 21 0.22 10.98 -2.20
CA LEU A 21 0.05 9.73 -2.91
C LEU A 21 0.32 8.58 -1.92
N THR A 22 -0.76 7.97 -1.43
CA THR A 22 -0.68 6.91 -0.41
C THR A 22 -0.53 5.53 -1.02
N ALA A 23 0.11 4.60 -0.31
CA ALA A 23 0.41 3.23 -0.77
C ALA A 23 -0.80 2.49 -1.35
N SER A 24 -1.93 2.49 -0.64
CA SER A 24 -3.17 1.83 -1.09
C SER A 24 -3.82 2.47 -2.33
N ASN A 25 -3.37 3.66 -2.72
CA ASN A 25 -3.84 4.38 -3.90
C ASN A 25 -2.84 4.28 -5.08
N LEU A 26 -1.61 3.83 -4.82
CA LEU A 26 -0.51 3.82 -5.79
C LEU A 26 -0.83 2.91 -6.99
N GLY A 27 -1.29 1.68 -6.75
CA GLY A 27 -1.65 0.76 -7.83
C GLY A 27 -2.74 1.33 -8.74
N SER A 28 -3.72 2.05 -8.19
CA SER A 28 -4.74 2.75 -8.98
C SER A 28 -4.19 3.97 -9.71
N ALA A 29 -3.29 4.73 -9.07
CA ALA A 29 -2.60 5.85 -9.70
C ALA A 29 -1.77 5.40 -10.90
N LEU A 30 -1.18 4.21 -10.86
CA LEU A 30 -0.44 3.61 -11.98
C LEU A 30 -1.30 2.80 -12.97
N GLY A 31 -2.61 2.70 -12.74
CA GLY A 31 -3.51 1.99 -13.66
C GLY A 31 -3.58 0.46 -13.50
N LEU A 32 -2.94 -0.11 -12.49
CA LEU A 32 -2.90 -1.56 -12.22
C LEU A 32 -4.03 -2.05 -11.30
N CYS A 33 -4.88 -1.16 -10.81
CA CYS A 33 -6.04 -1.53 -10.00
C CYS A 33 -7.29 -1.75 -10.88
N PRO A 34 -7.88 -2.95 -10.90
CA PRO A 34 -9.05 -3.23 -11.74
C PRO A 34 -10.35 -2.58 -11.25
N TRP A 35 -10.39 -2.13 -9.98
CA TRP A 35 -11.62 -1.66 -9.34
C TRP A 35 -11.68 -0.15 -9.14
N THR A 36 -10.54 0.54 -9.26
CA THR A 36 -10.42 1.98 -9.03
C THR A 36 -9.66 2.59 -10.20
N SER A 37 -10.30 3.52 -10.91
CA SER A 37 -9.65 4.23 -12.02
C SER A 37 -8.62 5.25 -11.52
N ARG A 38 -7.69 5.64 -12.40
CA ARG A 38 -6.72 6.72 -12.12
C ARG A 38 -7.41 8.02 -11.69
N GLN A 39 -8.54 8.37 -12.31
CA GLN A 39 -9.30 9.56 -11.92
C GLN A 39 -9.89 9.45 -10.50
N GLN A 40 -10.41 8.27 -10.14
CA GLN A 40 -10.91 8.04 -8.78
C GLN A 40 -9.76 8.13 -7.76
N ALA A 41 -8.60 7.54 -8.09
CA ALA A 41 -7.41 7.65 -7.27
C ALA A 41 -6.97 9.11 -7.07
N TYR A 42 -7.01 9.92 -8.15
CA TYR A 42 -6.70 11.34 -8.09
C TYR A 42 -7.67 12.10 -7.18
N ASN A 43 -8.97 11.87 -7.36
CA ASN A 43 -10.00 12.52 -6.54
C ASN A 43 -9.86 12.16 -5.05
N ARG A 44 -9.49 10.91 -4.73
CA ARG A 44 -9.19 10.47 -3.36
C ARG A 44 -8.00 11.22 -2.77
N ALA A 45 -6.89 11.27 -3.50
CA ALA A 45 -5.67 11.93 -3.04
C ALA A 45 -5.89 13.44 -2.80
N MET A 46 -6.70 14.07 -3.64
CA MET A 46 -7.07 15.48 -3.54
C MET A 46 -8.18 15.75 -2.50
N GLY A 47 -8.80 14.71 -1.92
CA GLY A 47 -9.92 14.87 -0.99
C GLY A 47 -11.19 15.44 -1.62
N ILE A 48 -11.32 15.35 -2.95
CA ILE A 48 -12.47 15.85 -3.74
C ILE A 48 -13.38 14.70 -4.22
N GLU A 49 -13.21 13.50 -3.67
CA GLU A 49 -13.98 12.33 -4.07
C GLU A 49 -15.48 12.54 -3.83
N ARG A 50 -16.22 12.68 -4.94
CA ARG A 50 -17.68 12.80 -4.95
C ARG A 50 -18.26 11.44 -5.32
N TYR A 51 -18.81 10.70 -4.36
CA TYR A 51 -19.58 9.50 -4.71
C TYR A 51 -20.95 9.90 -5.27
N ALA A 52 -21.27 9.44 -6.47
CA ALA A 52 -22.65 9.32 -6.90
C ALA A 52 -23.31 8.24 -6.03
N LEU A 53 -24.38 8.58 -5.29
CA LEU A 53 -25.27 7.58 -4.68
C LEU A 53 -25.52 6.46 -5.70
N LYS A 54 -25.24 5.21 -5.31
CA LYS A 54 -25.46 4.02 -6.16
C LYS A 54 -26.81 4.16 -6.86
N ARG A 55 -26.81 4.12 -8.19
CA ARG A 55 -28.05 4.00 -8.98
C ARG A 55 -28.79 2.75 -8.48
N ARG A 56 -30.08 2.87 -8.13
CA ARG A 56 -30.94 1.74 -7.74
C ARG A 56 -30.83 0.60 -8.79
N PRO A 57 -30.82 -0.67 -8.37
CA PRO A 57 -30.79 -1.79 -9.31
C PRO A 57 -32.00 -1.78 -10.26
N LYS A 58 -31.78 -2.24 -11.49
CA LYS A 58 -32.67 -2.20 -12.67
C LYS A 58 -33.99 -2.97 -12.54
N ASN A 59 -34.29 -3.57 -11.39
CA ASN A 59 -35.42 -4.50 -11.22
C ASN A 59 -36.72 -3.82 -10.79
N LEU A 60 -36.77 -2.48 -10.81
CA LEU A 60 -38.00 -1.70 -10.68
C LEU A 60 -38.03 -0.75 -11.88
N GLY A 61 -38.94 -1.02 -12.82
CA GLY A 61 -39.01 -0.39 -14.14
C GLY A 61 -38.88 1.13 -14.11
N GLY A 62 -38.01 1.66 -14.97
CA GLY A 62 -37.92 3.08 -15.29
C GLY A 62 -36.56 3.72 -14.97
N TRP A 63 -35.93 4.30 -16.00
CA TRP A 63 -34.77 5.20 -15.87
C TRP A 63 -35.18 6.50 -15.18
N HIS A 64 -35.19 6.53 -13.85
CA HIS A 64 -35.47 7.77 -13.13
C HIS A 64 -34.18 8.61 -13.00
N ARG A 65 -34.20 9.80 -13.61
CA ARG A 65 -33.20 10.85 -13.34
C ARG A 65 -33.20 11.15 -11.84
N ARG A 66 -32.01 11.38 -11.27
CA ARG A 66 -31.84 11.71 -9.86
C ARG A 66 -32.71 12.93 -9.47
N PRO A 67 -33.43 12.90 -8.33
CA PRO A 67 -34.09 14.09 -7.82
C PRO A 67 -33.05 15.20 -7.59
N LYS A 68 -33.35 16.42 -8.03
CA LYS A 68 -32.41 17.57 -7.96
C LYS A 68 -31.99 17.92 -6.52
N ASN A 69 -32.73 17.46 -5.51
CA ASN A 69 -32.61 17.91 -4.11
C ASN A 69 -32.11 16.85 -3.12
N VAL A 70 -31.44 15.77 -3.57
CA VAL A 70 -30.75 14.88 -2.62
C VAL A 70 -29.38 15.48 -2.27
N PRO A 71 -29.08 15.76 -0.98
CA PRO A 71 -27.78 16.25 -0.55
C PRO A 71 -26.68 15.31 -1.06
N ARG A 72 -25.61 15.89 -1.61
CA ARG A 72 -24.42 15.12 -1.98
C ARG A 72 -23.73 14.74 -0.67
N ALA A 73 -23.53 13.45 -0.41
CA ALA A 73 -22.65 13.03 0.67
C ALA A 73 -21.25 13.58 0.36
N ASP A 74 -20.68 14.30 1.32
CA ASP A 74 -19.37 14.95 1.28
C ASP A 74 -18.21 13.95 1.50
N ARG A 75 -18.53 12.73 1.95
CA ARG A 75 -17.55 11.69 2.28
C ARG A 75 -17.92 10.32 1.70
N PHE A 76 -16.88 9.51 1.45
CA PHE A 76 -17.04 8.08 1.18
C PHE A 76 -17.58 7.38 2.43
N ILE A 77 -18.76 6.77 2.31
CA ILE A 77 -19.45 6.05 3.39
C ILE A 77 -18.98 4.58 3.48
N GLY A 78 -18.06 4.14 2.61
CA GLY A 78 -17.63 2.74 2.52
C GLY A 78 -18.57 1.89 1.67
N ASN A 79 -18.04 0.85 1.03
CA ASN A 79 -18.84 -0.21 0.39
C ASN A 79 -18.81 -1.50 1.21
N ASP A 80 -19.60 -2.50 0.82
CA ASP A 80 -19.68 -3.79 1.53
C ASP A 80 -18.30 -4.46 1.68
N ALA A 81 -17.47 -4.39 0.65
CA ALA A 81 -16.12 -4.94 0.69
C ALA A 81 -15.18 -4.17 1.65
N THR A 82 -15.28 -2.83 1.72
CA THR A 82 -14.50 -2.02 2.67
C THR A 82 -14.92 -2.28 4.11
N ARG A 83 -16.23 -2.41 4.37
CA ARG A 83 -16.75 -2.79 5.69
C ARG A 83 -16.30 -4.19 6.09
N TRP A 84 -16.41 -5.15 5.16
CA TRP A 84 -15.93 -6.52 5.38
C TRP A 84 -14.45 -6.55 5.74
N GLY A 85 -13.60 -5.87 4.97
CA GLY A 85 -12.17 -5.75 5.27
C GLY A 85 -11.91 -5.18 6.66
N THR A 86 -12.54 -4.04 6.97
CA THR A 86 -12.40 -3.36 8.27
C THR A 86 -12.78 -4.27 9.44
N ASN A 87 -13.89 -5.01 9.31
CA ASN A 87 -14.39 -5.86 10.39
C ASN A 87 -13.59 -7.15 10.59
N ASN A 88 -12.80 -7.56 9.60
CA ASN A 88 -12.08 -8.84 9.61
C ASN A 88 -10.56 -8.70 9.67
N GLU A 89 -10.02 -7.50 9.53
CA GLU A 89 -8.58 -7.24 9.62
C GLU A 89 -7.97 -7.81 10.90
N ALA A 90 -8.63 -7.57 12.05
CA ALA A 90 -8.19 -8.13 13.34
C ALA A 90 -8.14 -9.66 13.34
N ASN A 91 -9.07 -10.34 12.65
CA ASN A 91 -9.05 -11.80 12.51
C ASN A 91 -7.88 -12.26 11.64
N GLY A 92 -7.55 -11.50 10.59
CA GLY A 92 -6.37 -11.74 9.76
C GLY A 92 -5.06 -11.58 10.52
N ILE A 93 -4.92 -10.52 11.34
CA ILE A 93 -3.75 -10.31 12.21
C ILE A 93 -3.63 -11.45 13.22
N LEU A 94 -4.74 -11.84 13.86
CA LEU A 94 -4.75 -12.94 14.82
C LEU A 94 -4.33 -14.26 14.18
N ALA A 95 -4.91 -14.61 13.02
CA ALA A 95 -4.55 -15.82 12.29
C ALA A 95 -3.08 -15.83 11.86
N TYR A 96 -2.57 -14.69 11.40
CA TYR A 96 -1.15 -14.51 11.08
C TYR A 96 -0.25 -14.77 12.29
N SER A 97 -0.53 -14.11 13.43
CA SER A 97 0.28 -14.22 14.64
C SER A 97 0.27 -15.65 15.20
N ALA A 98 -0.91 -16.28 15.21
CA ALA A 98 -1.07 -17.66 15.67
C ALA A 98 -0.35 -18.68 14.77
N HIS A 99 -0.28 -18.43 13.46
CA HIS A 99 0.38 -19.33 12.51
C HIS A 99 1.90 -19.17 12.47
N THR A 100 2.40 -17.94 12.61
CA THR A 100 3.82 -17.62 12.40
C THR A 100 4.61 -17.44 13.69
N GLY A 101 3.94 -17.31 14.84
CA GLY A 101 4.56 -16.93 16.11
C GLY A 101 5.01 -15.46 16.18
N ASN A 102 4.91 -14.71 15.08
CA ASN A 102 5.35 -13.32 15.05
C ASN A 102 4.40 -12.42 15.84
N VAL A 103 4.98 -11.52 16.64
CA VAL A 103 4.25 -10.44 17.31
C VAL A 103 4.03 -9.30 16.31
N VAL A 104 2.77 -8.88 16.17
CA VAL A 104 2.38 -7.79 15.27
C VAL A 104 2.08 -6.54 16.08
N GLU A 105 2.89 -5.51 15.90
CA GLU A 105 2.74 -4.23 16.59
C GLU A 105 1.84 -3.29 15.79
N PRO A 106 0.81 -2.68 16.42
CA PRO A 106 -0.02 -1.67 15.76
C PRO A 106 0.78 -0.45 15.33
N THR A 107 0.39 0.11 14.19
CA THR A 107 1.07 1.26 13.58
C THR A 107 0.10 2.23 12.92
N GLY A 108 0.63 3.33 12.41
CA GLY A 108 -0.11 4.39 11.75
C GLY A 108 0.43 4.77 10.38
N LEU A 109 0.31 6.05 10.06
CA LEU A 109 0.84 6.63 8.82
C LEU A 109 2.36 6.84 8.91
N HIS A 110 3.08 6.22 7.98
CA HIS A 110 4.50 6.45 7.72
C HIS A 110 4.65 7.35 6.50
N VAL A 111 5.27 8.50 6.66
CA VAL A 111 5.58 9.42 5.55
C VAL A 111 7.00 9.10 5.08
N HIS A 112 7.20 9.01 3.76
CA HIS A 112 8.51 8.69 3.21
C HIS A 112 9.57 9.73 3.66
N PRO A 113 10.75 9.29 4.17
CA PRO A 113 11.71 10.17 4.83
C PRO A 113 12.22 11.31 3.94
N HIS A 114 12.38 11.05 2.63
CA HIS A 114 12.91 12.02 1.66
C HIS A 114 11.85 12.57 0.69
N THR A 115 10.64 12.02 0.72
CA THR A 115 9.60 12.29 -0.30
C THR A 115 8.28 12.51 0.40
N SER A 116 8.12 13.67 1.04
CA SER A 116 7.02 13.95 2.00
C SER A 116 5.59 13.84 1.44
N TRP A 117 5.44 13.73 0.12
CA TRP A 117 4.18 13.51 -0.57
C TRP A 117 3.84 12.03 -0.81
N LEU A 118 4.75 11.10 -0.45
CA LEU A 118 4.50 9.66 -0.38
C LEU A 118 4.23 9.23 1.05
N ALA A 119 3.29 8.31 1.24
CA ALA A 119 3.01 7.75 2.56
C ALA A 119 2.40 6.33 2.51
N GLY A 120 2.78 5.50 3.47
CA GLY A 120 2.27 4.15 3.69
C GLY A 120 1.53 4.03 5.03
N SER A 121 0.66 3.06 5.16
CA SER A 121 0.07 2.68 6.45
C SER A 121 -0.08 1.16 6.44
N PRO A 122 1.01 0.41 6.72
CA PRO A 122 0.93 -1.04 6.86
C PRO A 122 0.00 -1.39 8.02
N ASP A 123 -0.54 -2.61 8.02
CA ASP A 123 -1.50 -3.05 9.03
C ASP A 123 -0.80 -3.48 10.33
N GLY A 124 0.52 -3.71 10.28
CA GLY A 124 1.35 -3.93 11.46
C GLY A 124 2.85 -3.91 11.17
N LEU A 125 3.64 -3.78 12.23
CA LEU A 125 5.10 -3.94 12.22
C LEU A 125 5.46 -5.29 12.83
N ILE A 126 6.50 -5.94 12.31
CA ILE A 126 7.00 -7.22 12.83
C ILE A 126 8.51 -7.05 13.08
N GLY A 127 8.88 -7.03 14.36
CA GLY A 127 10.26 -6.80 14.78
C GLY A 127 10.85 -5.50 14.19
N THR A 128 12.14 -5.54 13.84
CA THR A 128 12.87 -4.38 13.27
C THR A 128 12.85 -4.32 11.75
N GLU A 129 12.48 -5.38 11.05
CA GLU A 129 12.63 -5.46 9.59
C GLU A 129 11.33 -5.74 8.84
N GLY A 130 10.26 -6.13 9.54
CA GLY A 130 9.06 -6.67 8.93
C GLY A 130 7.83 -5.77 8.97
N LEU A 131 6.96 -5.95 7.99
CA LEU A 131 5.62 -5.41 7.90
C LEU A 131 4.57 -6.50 7.74
N LEU A 132 3.33 -6.20 8.13
CA LEU A 132 2.15 -6.99 7.79
C LEU A 132 1.20 -6.16 6.92
N GLU A 133 0.67 -6.78 5.87
CA GLU A 133 -0.44 -6.26 5.06
C GLU A 133 -1.53 -7.33 4.97
N VAL A 134 -2.70 -7.03 5.52
CA VAL A 134 -3.85 -7.91 5.66
C VAL A 134 -4.90 -7.55 4.62
N LYS A 135 -5.29 -8.54 3.81
CA LYS A 135 -6.44 -8.41 2.92
C LYS A 135 -7.48 -9.45 3.26
N CYS A 136 -8.71 -8.99 3.46
CA CYS A 136 -9.88 -9.86 3.59
C CYS A 136 -10.73 -9.76 2.32
N PRO A 137 -10.49 -10.60 1.28
CA PRO A 137 -11.27 -10.53 0.05
C PRO A 137 -12.75 -10.82 0.31
N TYR A 138 -13.61 -9.95 -0.23
CA TYR A 138 -15.07 -10.06 -0.06
C TYR A 138 -15.73 -10.94 -1.12
N TRP A 139 -15.32 -10.79 -2.38
CA TRP A 139 -15.95 -11.44 -3.52
C TRP A 139 -15.39 -12.84 -3.78
N THR A 140 -16.30 -13.79 -4.03
CA THR A 140 -15.95 -15.13 -4.49
C THR A 140 -15.55 -15.12 -5.95
N LYS A 141 -14.44 -15.79 -6.28
CA LYS A 141 -13.95 -15.96 -7.65
C LYS A 141 -14.70 -17.10 -8.35
N ARG A 142 -14.44 -17.28 -9.65
CA ARG A 142 -15.07 -18.33 -10.47
C ARG A 142 -14.80 -19.75 -9.97
N ASP A 143 -13.66 -19.96 -9.30
CA ASP A 143 -13.26 -21.25 -8.73
C ASP A 143 -13.85 -21.49 -7.32
N GLY A 144 -14.76 -20.63 -6.85
CA GLY A 144 -15.37 -20.74 -5.53
C GLY A 144 -14.50 -20.21 -4.38
N SER A 145 -13.25 -19.85 -4.64
CA SER A 145 -12.35 -19.30 -3.62
C SER A 145 -12.47 -17.79 -3.50
N ARG A 146 -12.34 -17.28 -2.26
CA ARG A 146 -12.12 -15.85 -2.00
C ARG A 146 -10.63 -15.52 -1.88
N ILE A 147 -9.85 -16.46 -1.34
CA ILE A 147 -8.43 -16.29 -1.03
C ILE A 147 -7.62 -15.97 -2.29
N HIS A 148 -6.71 -15.01 -2.19
CA HIS A 148 -5.72 -14.72 -3.20
C HIS A 148 -4.69 -15.86 -3.30
N LYS A 149 -4.62 -16.48 -4.48
CA LYS A 149 -3.65 -17.54 -4.82
C LYS A 149 -2.27 -16.97 -5.20
N GLU A 150 -2.22 -15.68 -5.46
CA GLU A 150 -1.05 -14.88 -5.82
C GLU A 150 -1.24 -13.47 -5.25
N VAL A 151 -0.16 -12.70 -5.10
CA VAL A 151 -0.25 -11.30 -4.69
C VAL A 151 -0.67 -10.46 -5.89
N PRO A 152 -1.82 -9.76 -5.88
CA PRO A 152 -2.20 -8.86 -6.97
C PRO A 152 -1.22 -7.69 -7.13
N ALA A 153 -0.91 -7.30 -8.36
CA ALA A 153 0.07 -6.23 -8.67
C ALA A 153 -0.18 -4.89 -7.94
N HIS A 154 -1.45 -4.48 -7.79
CA HIS A 154 -1.78 -3.25 -7.06
C HIS A 154 -1.55 -3.36 -5.55
N TYR A 155 -1.64 -4.56 -4.95
CA TYR A 155 -1.24 -4.80 -3.57
C TYR A 155 0.28 -4.93 -3.46
N TYR A 156 0.97 -5.51 -4.44
CA TYR A 156 2.43 -5.53 -4.48
C TYR A 156 3.04 -4.12 -4.49
N LEU A 157 2.47 -3.20 -5.28
CA LEU A 157 2.86 -1.78 -5.25
C LEU A 157 2.54 -1.10 -3.92
N GLN A 158 1.39 -1.42 -3.31
CA GLN A 158 1.05 -0.93 -1.99
C GLN A 158 2.10 -1.37 -0.96
N ILE A 159 2.44 -2.66 -0.96
CA ILE A 159 3.43 -3.24 -0.05
C ILE A 159 4.79 -2.56 -0.21
N ASN A 160 5.31 -2.45 -1.44
CA ASN A 160 6.60 -1.81 -1.68
C ASN A 160 6.61 -0.35 -1.20
N LEU A 161 5.56 0.43 -1.46
CA LEU A 161 5.55 1.80 -0.92
C LEU A 161 5.49 1.84 0.62
N CYS A 162 4.80 0.90 1.26
CA CYS A 162 4.83 0.78 2.73
C CYS A 162 6.24 0.44 3.23
N LEU A 163 6.95 -0.48 2.57
CA LEU A 163 8.34 -0.84 2.90
C LEU A 163 9.29 0.35 2.77
N GLU A 164 9.15 1.14 1.70
CA GLU A 164 9.92 2.36 1.49
C GLU A 164 9.61 3.43 2.55
N CYS A 165 8.33 3.64 2.89
CA CYS A 165 7.96 4.66 3.86
C CYS A 165 8.33 4.32 5.30
N ALA A 166 8.28 3.05 5.67
CA ALA A 166 8.53 2.57 7.03
C ALA A 166 9.98 2.11 7.25
N ASP A 167 10.81 2.15 6.20
CA ASP A 167 12.19 1.67 6.15
C ASP A 167 12.34 0.23 6.68
N ARG A 168 11.65 -0.70 6.00
CA ARG A 168 11.58 -2.12 6.37
C ARG A 168 11.97 -3.00 5.19
N GLU A 169 12.47 -4.20 5.45
CA GLU A 169 13.08 -5.06 4.44
C GLU A 169 12.10 -6.04 3.79
N TRP A 170 11.04 -6.41 4.51
CA TRP A 170 10.05 -7.36 4.01
C TRP A 170 8.66 -7.13 4.56
N CYS A 171 7.66 -7.65 3.86
CA CYS A 171 6.26 -7.67 4.28
C CYS A 171 5.70 -9.10 4.18
N ASP A 172 4.83 -9.49 5.11
CA ASP A 172 3.93 -10.62 4.89
C ASP A 172 2.62 -10.07 4.38
N PHE A 173 2.23 -10.55 3.21
CA PHE A 173 0.89 -10.37 2.70
C PHE A 173 0.05 -11.56 3.15
N ILE A 174 -0.98 -11.32 3.95
CA ILE A 174 -1.96 -12.35 4.29
C ILE A 174 -3.29 -12.07 3.59
N SER A 175 -3.76 -13.06 2.82
CA SER A 175 -5.11 -13.09 2.28
C SER A 175 -5.98 -13.98 3.16
N TRP A 176 -6.80 -13.37 4.02
CA TRP A 176 -7.57 -14.07 5.05
C TRP A 176 -9.07 -14.10 4.77
N THR A 177 -9.70 -15.24 5.00
CA THR A 177 -11.16 -15.41 5.07
C THR A 177 -11.53 -16.38 6.20
N PRO A 178 -12.81 -16.44 6.62
CA PRO A 178 -13.26 -17.43 7.59
C PRO A 178 -12.99 -18.88 7.20
N GLU A 179 -12.90 -19.19 5.90
CA GLU A 179 -12.63 -20.55 5.41
C GLU A 179 -11.14 -20.92 5.39
N GLY A 180 -10.25 -19.93 5.57
CA GLY A 180 -8.81 -20.15 5.57
C GLY A 180 -8.02 -18.92 5.13
N PHE A 181 -6.71 -19.06 5.03
CA PHE A 181 -5.82 -17.99 4.62
C PHE A 181 -4.63 -18.50 3.82
N LYS A 182 -3.94 -17.57 3.16
CA LYS A 182 -2.60 -17.77 2.59
C LYS A 182 -1.70 -16.59 2.94
N ILE A 183 -0.43 -16.87 3.18
CA ILE A 183 0.60 -15.87 3.50
C ILE A 183 1.70 -15.94 2.45
N TYR A 184 2.12 -14.78 1.95
CA TYR A 184 3.24 -14.65 1.02
C TYR A 184 4.24 -13.62 1.54
N ARG A 185 5.52 -13.99 1.53
CA ARG A 185 6.61 -13.06 1.85
C ARG A 185 6.91 -12.21 0.62
N VAL A 186 6.95 -10.90 0.80
CA VAL A 186 7.41 -9.93 -0.20
C VAL A 186 8.65 -9.22 0.33
N THR A 187 9.75 -9.22 -0.42
CA THR A 187 10.96 -8.45 -0.08
C THR A 187 10.90 -7.06 -0.71
N ARG A 188 11.52 -6.08 -0.06
CA ARG A 188 11.61 -4.70 -0.56
C ARG A 188 12.38 -4.65 -1.87
N ASP A 189 11.84 -3.94 -2.85
CA ASP A 189 12.48 -3.66 -4.13
C ASP A 189 12.70 -2.15 -4.29
N LYS A 190 13.91 -1.69 -3.98
CA LYS A 190 14.33 -0.28 -4.14
C LYS A 190 14.45 0.10 -5.62
N GLU A 191 14.85 -0.84 -6.47
CA GLU A 191 15.01 -0.60 -7.91
C GLU A 191 13.64 -0.34 -8.55
N LEU A 192 12.60 -1.08 -8.16
CA LEU A 192 11.22 -0.83 -8.56
C LEU A 192 10.77 0.58 -8.16
N HIS A 193 11.06 0.99 -6.93
CA HIS A 193 10.70 2.32 -6.43
C HIS A 193 11.36 3.42 -7.26
N GLU A 194 12.65 3.30 -7.52
CA GLU A 194 13.41 4.23 -8.34
C GLU A 194 12.91 4.27 -9.79
N ALA A 195 12.73 3.10 -10.41
CA ALA A 195 12.27 2.98 -11.79
C ALA A 195 10.89 3.61 -12.02
N LEU A 196 9.98 3.47 -11.06
CA LEU A 196 8.62 4.00 -11.16
C LEU A 196 8.46 5.42 -10.61
N MET A 197 9.49 6.00 -9.98
CA MET A 197 9.43 7.34 -9.37
C MET A 197 9.00 8.41 -10.38
N GLY A 198 9.45 8.31 -11.63
CA GLY A 198 9.02 9.22 -12.70
C GLY A 198 7.50 9.22 -12.92
N GLN A 199 6.85 8.06 -12.82
CA GLN A 199 5.39 7.93 -12.94
C GLN A 199 4.67 8.46 -11.70
N TYR A 200 5.26 8.30 -10.52
CA TYR A 200 4.72 8.83 -9.26
C TYR A 200 4.72 10.36 -9.30
N LEU A 201 5.85 10.94 -9.76
CA LEU A 201 6.04 12.37 -9.93
C LEU A 201 5.07 12.97 -10.94
N LYS A 202 4.85 12.35 -12.11
CA LYS A 202 3.83 12.81 -13.08
C LYS A 202 2.45 12.92 -12.42
N PHE A 203 2.06 11.91 -11.63
CA PHE A 203 0.77 11.93 -10.93
C PHE A 203 0.71 13.00 -9.84
N PHE A 204 1.77 13.12 -9.04
CA PHE A 204 1.86 14.11 -7.96
C PHE A 204 1.93 15.56 -8.50
N ALA A 205 2.64 15.80 -9.61
CA ALA A 205 2.70 17.11 -10.25
C ALA A 205 1.31 17.60 -10.67
N ALA A 206 0.46 16.70 -11.17
CA ALA A 206 -0.93 17.03 -11.46
C ALA A 206 -1.73 17.39 -10.20
N MET A 207 -1.48 16.69 -9.08
CA MET A 207 -2.08 17.03 -7.79
C MET A 207 -1.66 18.43 -7.31
N GLN A 208 -0.37 18.75 -7.40
CA GLN A 208 0.16 20.05 -7.00
C GLN A 208 -0.39 21.21 -7.84
N ARG A 209 -0.56 20.97 -9.15
CA ARG A 209 -1.16 21.96 -10.07
C ARG A 209 -2.68 22.03 -9.97
N MET A 210 -3.30 21.24 -9.09
CA MET A 210 -4.75 21.10 -8.99
C MET A 210 -5.43 20.86 -10.35
N ALA A 211 -4.80 20.03 -11.18
CA ALA A 211 -5.30 19.71 -12.51
C ALA A 211 -6.70 19.07 -12.44
N GLN A 212 -7.43 19.09 -13.55
CA GLN A 212 -8.76 18.46 -13.61
C GLN A 212 -8.67 16.92 -13.56
N ALA A 213 -7.56 16.36 -14.04
CA ALA A 213 -7.32 14.93 -14.16
C ALA A 213 -5.81 14.62 -14.03
N PRO A 214 -5.43 13.40 -13.62
CA PRO A 214 -4.05 12.96 -13.74
C PRO A 214 -3.67 12.83 -15.23
N PRO A 215 -2.37 12.92 -15.59
CA PRO A 215 -1.93 12.75 -16.97
C PRO A 215 -2.39 11.39 -17.52
N VAL A 216 -2.71 11.34 -18.81
CA VAL A 216 -3.01 10.07 -19.48
C VAL A 216 -1.73 9.25 -19.55
N LEU A 217 -1.82 7.94 -19.26
CA LEU A 217 -0.71 7.03 -19.57
C LEU A 217 -0.73 6.72 -21.05
N THR A 218 0.39 6.90 -21.73
CA THR A 218 0.57 6.37 -23.08
C THR A 218 0.61 4.84 -23.03
N ASP A 219 0.52 4.20 -24.18
CA ASP A 219 0.63 2.74 -24.24
C ASP A 219 2.05 2.27 -23.86
N GLU A 220 3.07 3.08 -24.15
CA GLU A 220 4.44 2.86 -23.68
C GLU A 220 4.55 2.97 -22.16
N ASP A 221 3.93 3.98 -21.54
CA ASP A 221 3.92 4.09 -20.07
C ASP A 221 3.26 2.86 -19.42
N LYS A 222 2.11 2.42 -19.96
CA LYS A 222 1.38 1.25 -19.42
C LYS A 222 2.23 -0.01 -19.54
N LYS A 223 2.79 -0.25 -20.73
CA LYS A 223 3.64 -1.40 -20.99
C LYS A 223 4.86 -1.40 -20.05
N PHE A 224 5.55 -0.27 -19.94
CA PHE A 224 6.68 -0.11 -19.03
C PHE A 224 6.31 -0.44 -17.58
N ILE A 225 5.20 0.12 -17.08
CA ILE A 225 4.72 -0.14 -15.71
C ILE A 225 4.39 -1.62 -15.52
N GLU A 226 3.64 -2.23 -16.44
CA GLU A 226 3.21 -3.62 -16.35
C GLU A 226 4.40 -4.59 -16.37
N GLU A 227 5.34 -4.40 -17.30
CA GLU A 227 6.53 -5.23 -17.44
C GLU A 227 7.45 -5.09 -16.22
N THR A 228 7.75 -3.85 -15.81
CA THR A 228 8.63 -3.58 -14.65
C THR A 228 8.05 -4.19 -13.36
N VAL A 229 6.74 -4.05 -13.13
CA VAL A 229 6.09 -4.63 -11.96
C VAL A 229 6.06 -6.15 -12.04
N ALA A 230 5.79 -6.74 -13.20
CA ALA A 230 5.76 -8.20 -13.36
C ALA A 230 7.14 -8.83 -13.13
N GLU A 231 8.20 -8.26 -13.70
CA GLU A 231 9.58 -8.72 -13.51
C GLU A 231 10.03 -8.60 -12.05
N SER A 232 9.71 -7.47 -11.42
CA SER A 232 9.97 -7.24 -9.99
C SER A 232 9.23 -8.26 -9.10
N MET A 233 7.95 -8.52 -9.37
CA MET A 233 7.17 -9.52 -8.63
C MET A 233 7.76 -10.93 -8.72
N GLN A 234 8.32 -11.34 -9.87
CA GLN A 234 8.97 -12.64 -10.02
C GLN A 234 10.20 -12.80 -9.13
N ARG A 235 10.93 -11.72 -8.88
CA ARG A 235 12.14 -11.71 -8.02
C ARG A 235 11.81 -11.61 -6.53
N HIS A 236 10.78 -10.84 -6.19
CA HIS A 236 10.56 -10.35 -4.83
C HIS A 236 9.34 -10.93 -4.11
N VAL A 237 8.46 -11.68 -4.80
CA VAL A 237 7.36 -12.40 -4.15
C VAL A 237 7.73 -13.86 -3.93
N LEU A 238 7.96 -14.22 -2.67
CA LEU A 238 8.36 -15.57 -2.26
C LEU A 238 7.11 -16.39 -1.89
N TYR A 239 6.46 -16.96 -2.91
CA TYR A 239 5.19 -17.69 -2.75
C TYR A 239 5.26 -18.92 -1.85
N HIS A 240 6.43 -19.53 -1.74
CA HIS A 240 6.67 -20.77 -0.99
C HIS A 240 7.56 -20.56 0.23
N PHE A 241 7.69 -19.32 0.70
CA PHE A 241 8.50 -19.01 1.89
C PHE A 241 8.00 -19.79 3.11
N TRP A 242 6.71 -19.66 3.42
CA TRP A 242 6.08 -20.30 4.58
C TRP A 242 5.87 -21.81 4.43
N ASP A 243 5.94 -22.36 3.21
CA ASP A 243 5.89 -23.82 3.01
C ASP A 243 7.17 -24.53 3.52
N LYS A 244 8.26 -23.76 3.72
CA LYS A 244 9.58 -24.27 4.09
C LYS A 244 9.98 -23.93 5.53
N VAL A 245 9.20 -23.09 6.22
CA VAL A 245 9.46 -22.70 7.60
C VAL A 245 8.74 -23.69 8.49
N ASP A 246 9.48 -24.37 9.36
CA ASP A 246 8.85 -25.13 10.43
C ASP A 246 8.34 -24.14 11.49
N VAL A 247 7.02 -24.01 11.58
CA VAL A 247 6.36 -23.13 12.55
C VAL A 247 6.09 -23.86 13.88
N ALA A 248 6.46 -25.14 13.99
CA ALA A 248 6.27 -25.95 15.19
C ALA A 248 7.50 -25.97 16.11
N ASP A 249 8.64 -25.40 15.70
CA ASP A 249 9.81 -25.24 16.58
C ASP A 249 9.44 -24.35 17.77
N GLU A 250 9.63 -24.87 18.98
CA GLU A 250 9.42 -24.10 20.21
C GLU A 250 10.35 -22.87 20.22
N PRO A 251 9.87 -21.70 20.66
CA PRO A 251 10.75 -20.55 20.81
C PRO A 251 11.90 -20.92 21.76
N PRO A 252 13.14 -20.47 21.47
CA PRO A 252 14.28 -20.76 22.31
C PRO A 252 13.99 -20.35 23.75
N ALA A 253 14.42 -21.19 24.69
CA ALA A 253 14.13 -20.98 26.10
C ALA A 253 14.72 -19.63 26.58
N PRO A 254 14.12 -18.95 27.57
CA PRO A 254 14.56 -17.61 27.99
C PRO A 254 16.04 -17.49 28.38
N ASP A 255 16.68 -18.60 28.73
CA ASP A 255 18.09 -18.73 29.08
C ASP A 255 19.04 -18.85 27.88
N GLU A 256 18.51 -19.01 26.66
CA GLU A 256 19.30 -19.06 25.41
C GLU A 256 19.50 -17.67 24.78
N TYR A 257 18.89 -16.61 25.34
CA TYR A 257 19.17 -15.23 24.97
C TYR A 257 20.48 -14.75 25.62
N ASP A 258 21.60 -15.26 25.13
CA ASP A 258 22.92 -14.77 25.54
C ASP A 258 23.14 -13.31 25.08
N ASP A 259 23.80 -12.54 25.94
CA ASP A 259 24.05 -11.09 25.92
C ASP A 259 24.37 -10.46 24.54
N MET A 260 23.34 -9.96 23.85
CA MET A 260 23.46 -9.20 22.60
C MET A 260 23.78 -7.69 22.82
N SER A 261 24.15 -7.25 24.02
CA SER A 261 24.38 -5.82 24.32
C SER A 261 25.73 -5.27 23.82
N MET A 262 26.59 -6.11 23.25
CA MET A 262 27.97 -5.73 22.89
C MET A 262 28.34 -6.15 21.46
N SER A 263 27.77 -5.55 20.42
CA SER A 263 28.48 -5.28 19.14
C SER A 263 27.51 -4.79 18.06
N ARG A 264 27.67 -3.52 17.65
CA ARG A 264 27.73 -3.04 16.24
C ARG A 264 27.51 -1.52 16.19
N LYS A 265 28.58 -0.76 16.47
CA LYS A 265 28.74 0.58 15.88
C LYS A 265 29.21 0.37 14.45
N ARG A 266 28.33 0.58 13.45
CA ARG A 266 28.73 0.73 12.04
C ARG A 266 28.42 2.15 11.58
N SER A 267 29.46 2.97 11.48
CA SER A 267 29.45 4.30 10.90
C SER A 267 29.08 4.23 9.41
N HIS A 268 27.98 4.87 9.02
CA HIS A 268 27.62 5.09 7.62
C HIS A 268 28.32 6.36 7.12
N SER A 269 29.03 6.26 5.99
CA SER A 269 29.76 7.37 5.36
C SER A 269 28.81 8.29 4.60
N PHE A 270 28.87 9.58 4.93
CA PHE A 270 27.97 10.68 4.58
C PHE A 270 28.09 11.21 3.12
N THR A 271 28.88 10.57 2.26
CA THR A 271 29.39 11.20 1.03
C THR A 271 28.61 10.88 -0.24
N ALA A 272 27.84 9.79 -0.28
CA ALA A 272 27.06 9.42 -1.48
C ALA A 272 25.78 10.25 -1.66
N ASP A 273 25.17 10.71 -0.56
CA ASP A 273 23.89 11.46 -0.57
C ASP A 273 24.02 12.90 -1.09
N GLN A 274 25.21 13.50 -0.99
CA GLN A 274 25.43 14.87 -1.46
C GLN A 274 25.46 14.97 -2.99
N GLU A 275 25.93 13.92 -3.68
CA GLU A 275 25.92 13.88 -5.16
C GLU A 275 24.52 13.67 -5.74
N ALA A 276 23.66 12.89 -5.08
CA ALA A 276 22.28 12.69 -5.52
C ALA A 276 21.44 13.97 -5.37
N THR A 277 21.65 14.70 -4.28
CA THR A 277 20.95 15.97 -4.00
C THR A 277 21.33 17.08 -4.99
N ALA A 278 22.60 17.12 -5.39
CA ALA A 278 23.08 18.07 -6.40
C ALA A 278 22.52 17.80 -7.80
N LYS A 279 22.29 16.53 -8.18
CA LYS A 279 21.67 16.16 -9.46
C LYS A 279 20.19 16.54 -9.54
N LEU A 280 19.46 16.46 -8.42
CA LEU A 280 18.04 16.84 -8.36
C LEU A 280 17.84 18.36 -8.47
N ALA A 281 18.71 19.16 -7.83
CA ALA A 281 18.67 20.62 -7.94
C ALA A 281 18.93 21.08 -9.39
N LYS A 282 19.92 20.48 -10.05
CA LYS A 282 20.26 20.79 -11.44
C LYS A 282 19.13 20.43 -12.43
N PHE A 283 18.42 19.33 -12.22
CA PHE A 283 17.29 18.94 -13.07
C PHE A 283 16.09 19.88 -12.95
N LEU A 284 15.90 20.51 -11.78
CA LEU A 284 14.82 21.48 -11.55
C LEU A 284 15.15 22.87 -12.13
N GLU A 285 16.42 23.21 -12.25
CA GLU A 285 16.89 24.46 -12.86
C GLU A 285 16.94 24.37 -14.40
N ASP A 286 17.38 23.25 -14.96
CA ASP A 286 17.56 23.07 -16.42
C ASP A 286 16.25 22.69 -17.16
N GLY A 287 15.14 22.46 -16.44
CA GLY A 287 13.84 22.04 -16.99
C GLY A 287 12.85 23.18 -17.26
N CYS A 288 13.31 24.44 -17.29
CA CYS A 288 12.50 25.63 -17.45
C CYS A 288 12.83 26.40 -18.75
N GLU A 289 12.67 25.74 -19.89
CA GLU A 289 12.38 26.35 -21.20
C GLU A 289 11.32 25.52 -21.95
#